data_AF-A0A6C0JLJ7-F1
#
_entry.id   AF-A0A6C0JLJ7-F1
#
_cell.length_a   1.000
_cell.length_b   1.000
_cell.length_c   1.000
_cell.angle_alpha   90.00
_cell.angle_beta   90.00
_cell.angle_gamma   90.00
#
_symmetry.space_group_name_H-M   'P 1'
#
loop_
_entity.id
_entity.type
_entity.pdbx_description
1 polymer ?
#
loop_
_entity_poly.entity_id
_entity_poly.type
_entity_poly.pdbx_seq_one_letter_code
_entity_poly.pdbx_strand_id
1 'polypeptide(L)'
;MDIPDNVIKHWQDIWRTLCDMAYNRKNIVPKLWIEISNYDKLLYYKNNSRNFDEITFDYIWKQISSTVNPDGTYLEPSVVTELEAIYIPRIIFQSPGVSRFFSHSFPNCTILFWEYDM
;
A
#
# COMPACT_ATOMS: atom_id res chain seq x y z
N MET A 1 13.05 6.91 -17.82
CA MET A 1 13.62 5.58 -17.55
C MET A 1 12.57 4.82 -16.77
N ASP A 2 12.23 3.60 -17.17
CA ASP A 2 11.18 2.87 -16.49
C ASP A 2 11.73 2.15 -15.24
N ILE A 3 10.85 1.97 -14.26
CA ILE A 3 11.16 1.22 -13.05
C ILE A 3 11.34 -0.26 -13.44
N PRO A 4 12.40 -0.95 -12.97
CA PRO A 4 12.59 -2.37 -13.25
C PRO A 4 11.44 -3.25 -12.71
N ASP A 5 11.05 -4.28 -13.45
CA ASP A 5 9.94 -5.18 -13.09
C ASP A 5 10.09 -5.85 -11.72
N ASN A 6 11.32 -6.17 -11.31
CA ASN A 6 11.57 -6.76 -9.99
C ASN A 6 11.28 -5.77 -8.85
N VAL A 7 11.52 -4.48 -9.07
CA VAL A 7 11.18 -3.41 -8.11
C VAL A 7 9.67 -3.21 -8.08
N ILE A 8 9.02 -3.23 -9.25
CA ILE A 8 7.56 -3.12 -9.34
C ILE A 8 6.90 -4.27 -8.59
N LYS A 9 7.27 -5.51 -8.92
CA LYS A 9 6.74 -6.71 -8.29
C LYS A 9 6.92 -6.67 -6.77
N HIS A 10 8.10 -6.28 -6.28
CA HIS A 10 8.36 -6.17 -4.84
C HIS A 10 7.36 -5.25 -4.14
N TRP A 11 7.14 -4.04 -4.67
CA TRP A 11 6.17 -3.10 -4.08
C TRP A 11 4.73 -3.58 -4.20
N GLN A 12 4.37 -4.17 -5.34
CA GLN A 12 3.03 -4.70 -5.54
C GLN A 12 2.72 -5.86 -4.58
N ASP A 13 3.67 -6.74 -4.30
CA ASP A 13 3.49 -7.86 -3.36
C ASP A 13 3.24 -7.36 -1.92
N ILE A 14 3.94 -6.31 -1.51
CA ILE A 14 3.69 -5.63 -0.22
C ILE A 14 2.27 -5.03 -0.19
N TRP A 15 1.88 -4.29 -1.22
CA TRP A 15 0.56 -3.66 -1.29
C TRP A 15 -0.57 -4.67 -1.34
N ARG A 16 -0.38 -5.79 -2.05
CA ARG A 16 -1.32 -6.92 -2.03
C ARG A 16 -1.46 -7.51 -0.64
N THR A 17 -0.38 -7.59 0.14
CA THR A 17 -0.44 -8.07 1.53
C THR A 17 -1.33 -7.17 2.40
N LEU A 18 -1.22 -5.84 2.27
CA LEU A 18 -2.11 -4.91 2.99
C LEU A 18 -3.57 -5.04 2.53
N CYS A 19 -3.80 -5.14 1.22
CA CYS A 19 -5.15 -5.36 0.71
C CYS A 19 -5.72 -6.72 1.16
N ASP A 20 -4.92 -7.77 1.23
CA ASP A 20 -5.35 -9.09 1.70
C ASP A 20 -5.75 -9.09 3.18
N MET A 21 -5.11 -8.26 4.02
CA MET A 21 -5.56 -8.06 5.39
C MET A 21 -6.97 -7.45 5.43
N ALA A 22 -7.20 -6.38 4.65
CA ALA A 22 -8.47 -5.66 4.65
C ALA A 22 -9.59 -6.45 3.98
N TYR A 23 -9.35 -7.02 2.80
CA TYR A 23 -10.38 -7.64 1.98
C TYR A 23 -10.57 -9.13 2.23
N ASN A 24 -9.49 -9.85 2.58
CA ASN A 24 -9.52 -11.30 2.73
C ASN A 24 -9.28 -11.76 4.18
N ARG A 25 -9.01 -10.84 5.10
CA ARG A 25 -8.64 -11.12 6.50
C ARG A 25 -7.48 -12.10 6.64
N LYS A 26 -6.54 -12.05 5.68
CA LYS A 26 -5.36 -12.93 5.64
C LYS A 26 -4.12 -12.21 6.12
N ASN A 27 -3.17 -12.99 6.65
CA ASN A 27 -1.83 -12.53 7.03
C ASN A 27 -1.85 -11.32 7.97
N ILE A 28 -2.86 -11.22 8.83
CA ILE A 28 -3.01 -10.11 9.77
C ILE A 28 -1.87 -10.18 10.79
N VAL A 29 -1.09 -9.10 10.86
CA VAL A 29 0.03 -8.94 11.81
C VAL A 29 -0.17 -7.67 12.62
N PRO A 30 0.34 -7.61 13.86
CA PRO A 30 0.26 -6.40 14.66
C PRO A 30 1.12 -5.25 14.11
N LYS A 31 2.22 -5.57 13.43
CA LYS A 31 3.14 -4.59 12.88
C LYS A 31 3.62 -5.03 11.50
N LEU A 32 3.59 -4.12 10.54
CA LEU A 32 4.15 -4.32 9.20
C LEU A 32 5.29 -3.33 8.97
N TRP A 33 6.52 -3.82 9.03
CA TRP A 33 7.70 -3.01 8.76
C TRP A 33 8.25 -3.38 7.39
N ILE A 34 8.18 -2.43 6.47
CA ILE A 34 8.84 -2.57 5.18
C ILE A 34 10.29 -2.15 5.37
N GLU A 35 11.22 -2.97 4.87
CA GLU A 35 12.64 -2.66 4.89
C GLU A 35 12.90 -1.30 4.21
N ILE A 36 13.66 -0.44 4.89
CA ILE A 36 14.02 0.88 4.35
C ILE A 36 14.76 0.67 3.04
N SER A 37 14.11 1.03 1.94
CA SER A 37 14.76 1.12 0.64
C SER A 37 15.39 2.51 0.47
N ASN A 38 16.28 2.64 -0.52
CA ASN A 38 16.94 3.91 -0.81
C ASN A 38 15.90 4.97 -1.23
N TYR A 39 15.65 5.94 -0.34
CA TYR A 39 14.69 7.02 -0.57
C TYR A 39 15.03 7.85 -1.81
N ASP A 40 16.31 8.16 -2.02
CA ASP A 40 16.76 8.91 -3.21
C ASP A 40 16.40 8.17 -4.50
N LYS A 41 16.43 6.84 -4.48
CA LYS A 41 16.03 6.01 -5.61
C LYS A 41 14.52 6.08 -5.86
N LEU A 42 13.68 6.06 -4.81
CA LEU A 42 12.23 6.25 -4.96
C LEU A 42 11.90 7.66 -5.47
N LEU A 43 12.62 8.68 -4.97
CA LEU A 43 12.47 10.06 -5.42
C LEU A 43 12.91 10.22 -6.88
N TYR A 44 14.01 9.58 -7.27
CA TYR A 44 14.47 9.53 -8.65
C TYR A 44 13.39 8.92 -9.55
N TYR A 45 12.80 7.78 -9.17
CA TYR A 45 11.72 7.16 -9.94
C TYR A 45 10.50 8.05 -10.06
N LYS A 46 10.05 8.69 -8.97
CA LYS A 46 8.93 9.64 -9.01
C LYS A 46 9.12 10.74 -10.06
N ASN A 47 10.34 11.25 -10.17
CA ASN A 47 10.62 12.39 -11.04
C ASN A 47 10.95 11.98 -12.50
N ASN A 48 11.36 10.73 -12.74
CA ASN A 48 11.96 10.32 -14.02
C ASN A 48 11.31 9.09 -14.69
N SER A 49 10.37 8.41 -14.02
CA SER A 49 9.73 7.18 -14.49
C SER A 49 8.27 7.40 -14.86
N ARG A 50 7.86 6.90 -16.03
CA ARG A 50 6.47 7.01 -16.52
C ARG A 50 5.54 6.02 -15.83
N ASN A 51 6.07 4.90 -15.39
CA ASN A 51 5.37 3.83 -14.69
C ASN A 51 5.48 3.95 -13.15
N PHE A 52 5.73 5.15 -12.62
CA PHE A 52 5.82 5.35 -11.17
C PHE A 52 4.53 4.95 -10.44
N ASP A 53 3.37 5.16 -11.06
CA ASP A 53 2.09 4.79 -10.47
C ASP A 53 2.01 3.30 -10.12
N GLU A 54 2.68 2.42 -10.89
CA GLU A 54 2.62 0.96 -10.70
C GLU A 54 3.22 0.48 -9.37
N ILE A 55 4.05 1.29 -8.72
CA ILE A 55 4.63 0.98 -7.41
C ILE A 55 3.89 1.64 -6.25
N THR A 56 2.82 2.39 -6.53
CA THR A 56 2.03 3.05 -5.48
C THR A 56 0.98 2.12 -4.89
N PHE A 57 0.65 2.32 -3.60
CA PHE A 57 -0.44 1.56 -2.97
C PHE A 57 -1.79 1.84 -3.63
N ASP A 58 -2.04 3.09 -4.05
CA ASP A 58 -3.28 3.51 -4.72
C ASP A 58 -3.54 2.71 -6.01
N TYR A 59 -2.49 2.41 -6.79
CA TYR A 59 -2.59 1.61 -8.00
C TYR A 59 -3.07 0.19 -7.71
N ILE A 60 -2.47 -0.50 -6.75
CA ILE A 60 -2.84 -1.87 -6.38
C ILE A 60 -4.20 -1.91 -5.72
N TRP A 61 -4.51 -0.95 -4.84
CA TRP A 61 -5.81 -0.85 -4.21
C TRP A 61 -6.92 -0.69 -5.24
N LYS A 62 -6.76 0.19 -6.25
CA LYS A 62 -7.74 0.35 -7.33
C LYS A 62 -7.99 -0.92 -8.12
N GLN A 63 -6.95 -1.72 -8.38
CA GLN A 63 -7.12 -3.00 -9.07
C GLN A 63 -7.98 -3.96 -8.26
N ILE A 64 -7.79 -4.00 -6.94
CA ILE A 64 -8.50 -4.92 -6.05
C ILE A 64 -9.92 -4.41 -5.78
N SER A 65 -10.10 -3.13 -5.45
CA SER A 65 -11.38 -2.53 -5.11
C SER A 65 -12.36 -2.46 -6.29
N SER A 66 -11.85 -2.53 -7.53
CA SER A 66 -12.69 -2.59 -8.73
C SER A 66 -13.21 -4.00 -9.04
N THR A 67 -12.85 -5.00 -8.23
CA THR A 67 -13.32 -6.38 -8.39
C THR A 67 -14.78 -6.48 -7.98
N VAL A 68 -15.60 -7.07 -8.87
CA VAL A 68 -17.02 -7.28 -8.66
C VAL A 68 -17.25 -8.75 -8.26
N ASN A 69 -18.00 -8.95 -7.18
CA ASN A 69 -18.42 -10.27 -6.71
C ASN A 69 -19.37 -10.94 -7.71
N PRO A 70 -19.54 -12.27 -7.68
CA PRO A 70 -20.48 -12.98 -8.56
C PRO A 70 -21.93 -12.49 -8.48
N ASP A 71 -22.32 -11.85 -7.38
CA ASP A 71 -23.64 -11.27 -7.15
C ASP A 71 -23.80 -9.84 -7.70
N GLY A 72 -22.77 -9.29 -8.35
CA GLY A 72 -22.77 -7.94 -8.93
C GLY A 72 -22.42 -6.83 -7.95
N THR A 73 -22.07 -7.15 -6.70
CA THR A 73 -21.64 -6.16 -5.69
C THR A 73 -20.14 -5.89 -5.75
N TYR A 74 -19.70 -4.72 -5.30
CA TYR A 74 -18.27 -4.43 -5.15
C TYR A 74 -17.73 -5.10 -3.90
N LEU A 75 -16.45 -5.49 -3.96
CA LEU A 75 -15.74 -5.98 -2.80
C LEU A 75 -15.51 -4.81 -1.81
N GLU A 76 -16.04 -4.93 -0.60
CA GLU A 76 -15.87 -3.95 0.47
C GLU A 76 -14.77 -4.38 1.45
N PRO A 77 -13.89 -3.47 1.89
CA PRO A 77 -12.84 -3.80 2.85
C PRO A 77 -13.42 -3.98 4.26
N SER A 78 -12.83 -4.89 5.03
CA SER A 78 -13.17 -5.11 6.44
C SER A 78 -12.40 -4.18 7.37
N VAL A 79 -12.96 -3.94 8.56
CA VAL A 79 -12.28 -3.24 9.66
C VAL A 79 -11.33 -4.20 10.39
N VAL A 80 -10.03 -3.99 10.27
CA VAL A 80 -8.92 -4.72 10.87
C VAL A 80 -8.31 -3.89 12.00
N THR A 81 -8.67 -4.21 13.24
CA THR A 81 -8.18 -3.49 14.44
C THR A 81 -6.85 -4.03 14.95
N GLU A 82 -6.43 -5.19 14.45
CA GLU A 82 -5.25 -5.93 14.90
C GLU A 82 -3.95 -5.37 14.34
N LEU A 83 -3.98 -4.64 13.21
CA LEU A 83 -2.81 -3.94 12.70
C LEU A 83 -2.64 -2.63 13.47
N GLU A 84 -1.59 -2.55 14.28
CA GLU A 84 -1.34 -1.43 15.19
C GLU A 84 -0.35 -0.42 14.61
N ALA A 85 0.59 -0.86 13.77
CA ALA A 85 1.56 0.04 13.16
C ALA A 85 2.07 -0.45 11.80
N ILE A 86 2.33 0.51 10.91
CA ILE A 86 3.10 0.27 9.69
C ILE A 86 4.25 1.26 9.55
N TYR A 87 5.36 0.81 8.98
CA TYR A 87 6.52 1.65 8.70
C TYR A 87 6.88 1.58 7.21
N ILE A 88 6.64 2.67 6.48
CA ILE A 88 6.57 2.68 5.01
C ILE A 88 7.06 4.02 4.42
N PRO A 89 7.41 4.10 3.13
CA PRO A 89 7.72 5.37 2.49
C PRO A 89 6.46 6.16 2.11
N ARG A 90 6.44 7.45 2.42
CA ARG A 90 5.33 8.35 2.11
C ARG A 90 5.09 8.48 0.61
N ILE A 91 6.17 8.52 -0.16
CA ILE A 91 6.19 8.88 -1.58
C ILE A 91 5.35 7.96 -2.48
N ILE A 92 5.18 6.70 -2.10
CA ILE A 92 4.42 5.67 -2.85
C ILE A 92 3.16 5.20 -2.10
N PHE A 93 2.84 5.80 -0.96
CA PHE A 93 1.68 5.42 -0.17
C PHE A 93 0.65 6.53 -0.05
N GLN A 94 1.08 7.77 0.15
CA GLN A 94 0.16 8.82 0.57
C GLN A 94 -0.71 9.32 -0.59
N SER A 95 -2.00 8.95 -0.57
CA SER A 95 -3.06 9.57 -1.37
C SER A 95 -4.29 9.85 -0.48
N PRO A 96 -5.18 10.79 -0.87
CA PRO A 96 -6.44 11.01 -0.13
C PRO A 96 -7.31 9.76 -0.05
N GLY A 97 -7.34 8.96 -1.12
CA GLY A 97 -8.08 7.70 -1.16
C GLY A 97 -7.49 6.67 -0.21
N VAL A 98 -6.16 6.49 -0.26
CA VAL A 98 -5.43 5.59 0.64
C VAL A 98 -5.64 5.98 2.10
N SER A 99 -5.61 7.28 2.41
CA SER A 99 -5.80 7.76 3.79
C SER A 99 -7.19 7.39 4.32
N ARG A 100 -8.24 7.58 3.51
CA ARG A 100 -9.61 7.18 3.89
C ARG A 100 -9.75 5.67 4.05
N PHE A 101 -9.20 4.92 3.10
CA PHE A 101 -9.16 3.46 3.16
C PHE A 101 -8.48 2.98 4.45
N PHE A 102 -7.36 3.59 4.84
CA PHE A 102 -6.63 3.24 6.06
C PHE A 102 -7.40 3.62 7.33
N SER A 103 -7.96 4.83 7.42
CA SER A 103 -8.78 5.22 8.57
C SER A 103 -10.00 4.31 8.78
N HIS A 104 -10.57 3.78 7.69
CA HIS A 104 -11.69 2.85 7.76
C HIS A 104 -11.24 1.43 8.11
N SER A 105 -10.31 0.88 7.33
CA SER A 105 -9.94 -0.54 7.38
C SER A 105 -8.93 -0.84 8.48
N PHE A 106 -8.16 0.14 8.94
CA PHE A 106 -7.12 -0.03 9.95
C PHE A 106 -7.17 1.09 11.00
N PRO A 107 -8.30 1.25 11.73
CA PRO A 107 -8.55 2.43 12.56
C PRO A 107 -7.58 2.59 13.75
N ASN A 108 -6.95 1.49 14.19
CA ASN A 108 -5.96 1.50 15.27
C ASN A 108 -4.52 1.58 14.75
N CYS A 109 -4.31 1.62 13.44
CA CYS A 109 -2.99 1.57 12.86
C CYS A 109 -2.34 2.96 12.84
N THR A 110 -1.17 3.07 13.48
CA THR A 110 -0.30 4.23 13.33
C THR A 110 0.55 4.08 12.06
N ILE A 111 0.48 5.07 11.16
CA ILE A 111 1.31 5.11 9.96
C ILE A 111 2.58 5.89 10.28
N LEU A 112 3.72 5.21 10.29
CA LEU A 112 5.04 5.78 10.44
C LEU A 112 5.71 5.86 9.06
N PHE A 113 6.20 7.05 8.72
CA PHE A 113 6.86 7.27 7.44
C PHE A 113 8.38 7.28 7.62
N TRP A 114 9.10 6.56 6.75
CA TRP A 114 10.56 6.47 6.80
C TRP A 114 11.27 7.82 6.79
N GLU A 115 10.67 8.78 6.11
CA GLU A 115 11.23 10.10 5.89
C GLU A 115 11.30 10.97 7.16
N TYR A 116 10.69 10.54 8.28
CA TYR A 116 10.79 11.26 9.56
C TYR A 116 11.95 10.79 10.44
N ASP A 117 12.61 9.69 10.08
CA ASP A 117 13.80 9.17 10.78
C ASP A 117 15.12 9.53 10.06
N MET A 118 15.05 10.31 8.97
CA MET A 118 16.20 10.86 8.23
C MET A 118 16.49 12.32 8.56
#